data_AF-A0A7J3BBF0-F1
#
_entry.id   AF-A0A7J3BBF0-F1
#
_cell.length_a   1.000
_cell.length_b   1.000
_cell.length_c   1.000
_cell.angle_alpha   90.00
_cell.angle_beta   90.00
_cell.angle_gamma   90.00
#
_symmetry.space_group_name_H-M   'P 1'
#
loop_
_entity.id
_entity.type
_entity.pdbx_description
1 polymer ?
#
loop_
_entity_poly.entity_id
_entity_poly.type
_entity_poly.pdbx_seq_one_letter_code
_entity_poly.pdbx_strand_id
1 'polypeptide(L)'
;MPYIKREERAKYDRLLKELVDLLRAQPLEQADGELNYIITKMLKDSYPLKYFNLNRAIGVLECCKLEFYRRVVAPYEDIKIKENGDV
;
A
#
# COMPACT_ATOMS: atom_id res chain seq x y z
N MET A 1 3.10 -10.02 0.75
CA MET A 1 2.42 -10.92 1.72
C MET A 1 2.90 -12.35 1.52
N PRO A 2 3.60 -12.94 2.50
CA PRO A 2 4.22 -14.26 2.38
C PRO A 2 3.18 -15.40 2.38
N TYR A 3 1.98 -15.15 2.90
CA TYR A 3 0.88 -16.11 3.05
C TYR A 3 -0.08 -16.17 1.85
N ILE A 4 0.07 -15.30 0.85
CA ILE A 4 -0.70 -15.36 -0.42
C ILE A 4 0.18 -16.03 -1.47
N LYS A 5 -0.33 -17.02 -2.21
CA LYS A 5 0.45 -17.69 -3.27
C LYS A 5 0.86 -16.68 -4.35
N ARG A 6 1.97 -16.93 -5.06
CA ARG A 6 2.44 -16.02 -6.12
C ARG A 6 1.42 -15.90 -7.25
N GLU A 7 0.85 -17.02 -7.68
CA GLU A 7 -0.19 -17.09 -8.72
C GLU A 7 -1.44 -16.28 -8.35
N GLU A 8 -1.85 -16.33 -7.08
CA GLU A 8 -3.00 -15.57 -6.57
C GLU A 8 -2.75 -14.06 -6.56
N ARG A 9 -1.48 -13.63 -6.50
CA ARG A 9 -1.08 -12.21 -6.59
C ARG A 9 -0.97 -11.76 -8.04
N ALA A 10 -0.45 -12.63 -8.91
CA ALA A 10 -0.14 -12.30 -10.30
C ALA A 10 -1.34 -11.80 -11.10
N LYS A 11 -2.55 -12.25 -10.76
CA LYS A 11 -3.80 -11.77 -11.37
C LYS A 11 -4.05 -10.26 -11.22
N TYR A 12 -3.39 -9.60 -10.25
CA TYR A 12 -3.52 -8.16 -10.03
C TYR A 12 -2.40 -7.34 -10.68
N ASP A 13 -1.29 -7.97 -11.09
CA ASP A 13 -0.07 -7.24 -11.49
C ASP A 13 -0.30 -6.30 -12.67
N ARG A 14 -1.09 -6.72 -13.66
CA ARG A 14 -1.45 -5.86 -14.80
C ARG A 14 -2.23 -4.63 -14.37
N LEU A 15 -3.29 -4.82 -13.58
CA LEU A 15 -4.15 -3.72 -13.11
C LEU A 15 -3.38 -2.75 -12.22
N LEU A 16 -2.53 -3.29 -11.33
CA LEU A 16 -1.67 -2.49 -10.47
C LEU A 16 -0.65 -1.69 -11.28
N LYS A 17 -0.06 -2.29 -12.33
CA LYS A 17 0.85 -1.57 -13.22
C LYS A 17 0.16 -0.40 -13.91
N GLU A 18 -1.01 -0.64 -14.51
CA GLU A 18 -1.80 0.41 -15.18
C GLU A 18 -2.15 1.55 -14.21
N LEU A 19 -2.55 1.22 -12.98
CA LEU A 19 -2.86 2.21 -11.94
C LEU A 19 -1.63 3.01 -11.49
N VAL A 20 -0.50 2.35 -11.29
CA VAL A 20 0.77 3.01 -10.91
C VAL A 20 1.26 3.94 -12.01
N ASP A 21 1.13 3.53 -13.27
CA ASP A 21 1.51 4.35 -14.42
C ASP A 21 0.64 5.63 -14.49
N LEU A 22 -0.66 5.55 -14.16
CA LEU A 22 -1.54 6.72 -14.06
C LEU A 22 -1.11 7.68 -12.94
N LEU A 23 -0.82 7.15 -11.75
CA LEU A 23 -0.40 7.96 -10.59
C LEU A 23 0.94 8.66 -10.86
N ARG A 24 1.89 7.99 -11.53
CA ARG A 24 3.20 8.56 -11.89
C ARG A 24 3.13 9.65 -12.95
N ALA A 25 2.04 9.72 -13.72
CA ALA A 25 1.82 10.77 -14.71
C ALA A 25 1.35 12.08 -14.07
N GLN A 26 0.93 12.06 -12.79
CA GLN A 26 0.47 13.24 -12.06
C GLN A 26 1.63 13.96 -11.34
N PRO A 27 1.50 15.26 -11.05
CA PRO A 27 2.32 15.95 -10.07
C PRO A 27 2.30 15.23 -8.71
N LEU A 28 3.42 15.26 -7.97
CA LEU A 28 3.59 14.50 -6.74
C LEU A 28 2.48 14.78 -5.72
N GLU A 29 2.14 16.06 -5.52
CA GLU A 29 1.13 16.48 -4.56
C GLU A 29 -0.29 16.03 -4.95
N GLN A 30 -0.55 15.83 -6.24
CA GLN A 30 -1.82 15.31 -6.75
C GLN A 30 -1.88 13.78 -6.61
N ALA A 31 -0.76 13.10 -6.86
CA ALA A 31 -0.64 11.65 -6.73
C ALA A 31 -0.96 11.17 -5.29
N ASP A 32 -0.57 11.93 -4.26
CA ASP A 32 -0.89 11.62 -2.86
C ASP A 32 -2.40 11.64 -2.58
N GLY A 33 -3.09 12.67 -3.09
CA GLY A 33 -4.54 12.79 -2.97
C GLY A 33 -5.28 11.69 -3.72
N GLU A 34 -4.84 11.37 -4.94
CA GLU A 34 -5.41 10.28 -5.74
C GLU A 34 -5.18 8.91 -5.10
N LEU A 35 -3.98 8.66 -4.55
CA LEU A 35 -3.68 7.41 -3.85
C LEU A 35 -4.57 7.25 -2.62
N ASN A 36 -4.77 8.33 -1.85
CA ASN A 36 -5.70 8.33 -0.72
C ASN A 36 -7.13 8.00 -1.17
N TYR A 37 -7.60 8.64 -2.25
CA TYR A 37 -8.92 8.37 -2.83
C TYR A 37 -9.07 6.91 -3.23
N ILE A 38 -8.09 6.33 -3.95
CA ILE A 38 -8.11 4.95 -4.41
C ILE A 38 -8.21 3.98 -3.23
N ILE A 39 -7.33 4.13 -2.23
CA ILE A 39 -7.32 3.26 -1.05
C ILE A 39 -8.67 3.36 -0.32
N THR A 40 -9.17 4.58 -0.10
CA THR A 40 -10.47 4.82 0.55
C THR A 40 -11.61 4.17 -0.24
N LYS A 41 -11.62 4.31 -1.57
CA LYS A 41 -12.64 3.75 -2.45
C LYS A 41 -12.59 2.21 -2.45
N MET A 42 -11.40 1.62 -2.50
CA MET A 42 -11.22 0.17 -2.40
C MET A 42 -11.78 -0.39 -1.08
N LEU A 43 -11.48 0.26 0.05
CA LEU A 43 -12.02 -0.16 1.35
C LEU A 43 -13.54 0.05 1.42
N LYS A 44 -14.05 1.18 0.94
CA LYS A 44 -15.50 1.47 0.93
C LYS A 44 -16.29 0.44 0.13
N ASP A 45 -15.78 0.03 -1.04
CA ASP A 45 -16.51 -0.84 -1.95
C ASP A 45 -16.30 -2.33 -1.64
N SER A 46 -15.23 -2.70 -0.92
CA SER A 46 -14.95 -4.10 -0.55
C SER A 46 -15.67 -4.58 0.71
N TYR A 47 -16.18 -3.66 1.55
CA TYR A 47 -16.72 -3.99 2.86
C TYR A 47 -18.18 -3.51 3.01
N PRO A 48 -19.12 -4.37 3.44
CA PRO A 48 -20.50 -3.95 3.72
C PRO A 48 -20.56 -2.95 4.89
N LEU A 49 -21.47 -1.97 4.83
CA LEU A 49 -21.60 -0.90 5.82
C LEU A 49 -22.12 -1.40 7.17
N LYS A 50 -21.20 -1.94 7.97
CA LYS A 50 -21.40 -2.34 9.37
C LYS A 50 -20.13 -2.07 10.14
N TYR A 51 -20.25 -1.61 11.38
CA TYR A 51 -19.09 -1.28 12.23
C TYR A 51 -18.05 -2.41 12.28
N PHE A 52 -18.49 -3.66 12.43
CA PHE A 52 -17.62 -4.83 12.40
C PHE A 52 -16.73 -4.89 11.15
N ASN A 53 -17.30 -4.65 9.96
CA ASN A 53 -16.56 -4.68 8.70
C ASN A 53 -15.64 -3.47 8.56
N LEU A 54 -16.08 -2.29 9.00
CA LEU A 54 -15.26 -1.08 8.99
C LEU A 54 -14.04 -1.22 9.90
N ASN A 55 -14.23 -1.77 11.10
CA ASN A 55 -13.14 -2.07 12.03
C ASN A 55 -12.14 -3.08 11.42
N ARG A 56 -12.63 -4.10 10.70
CA ARG A 56 -11.77 -5.03 9.95
C ARG A 56 -11.00 -4.33 8.82
N ALA A 57 -11.65 -3.45 8.07
CA ALA A 57 -11.03 -2.68 7.00
C ALA A 57 -9.88 -1.81 7.52
N ILE A 58 -10.10 -1.12 8.66
CA ILE A 58 -9.06 -0.36 9.36
C ILE A 58 -7.92 -1.26 9.82
N GLY A 59 -8.22 -2.44 10.38
CA GLY A 59 -7.19 -3.40 10.76
C GLY A 59 -6.31 -3.84 9.59
N VAL A 60 -6.90 -4.10 8.42
CA VAL A 60 -6.14 -4.42 7.20
C VAL A 60 -5.29 -3.24 6.75
N LEU A 61 -5.82 -2.02 6.76
CA LEU A 61 -5.08 -0.81 6.38
C LEU A 61 -3.87 -0.58 7.31
N GLU A 62 -4.03 -0.79 8.62
CA GLU A 62 -2.95 -0.70 9.59
C GLU A 62 -1.86 -1.75 9.32
N CYS A 63 -2.25 -3.00 9.02
CA CYS A 63 -1.30 -4.03 8.62
C CYS A 63 -0.55 -3.67 7.32
N CYS A 64 -1.21 -3.04 6.35
CA CYS A 64 -0.56 -2.57 5.12
C CYS A 64 0.52 -1.53 5.42
N LYS A 65 0.24 -0.56 6.30
CA LYS A 65 1.20 0.47 6.74
C LYS A 65 2.42 -0.18 7.39
N LEU A 66 2.20 -1.07 8.36
CA LEU A 66 3.28 -1.77 9.07
C LEU A 66 4.12 -2.65 8.14
N GLU A 67 3.49 -3.36 7.20
CA GLU A 67 4.19 -4.18 6.22
C GLU A 67 5.04 -3.33 5.26
N PHE A 68 4.53 -2.17 4.80
CA PHE A 68 5.30 -1.24 3.98
C PHE A 68 6.53 -0.72 4.72
N TYR A 69 6.36 -0.29 5.98
CA TYR A 69 7.47 0.15 6.80
C TYR A 69 8.52 -0.97 6.95
N ARG A 70 8.10 -2.16 7.38
CA ARG A 70 9.02 -3.28 7.63
C ARG A 70 9.74 -3.80 6.38
N ARG A 71 9.08 -3.81 5.22
CA ARG A 71 9.61 -4.46 4.00
C ARG A 71 10.21 -3.50 2.98
N VAL A 72 9.92 -2.21 3.09
CA VAL A 72 10.39 -1.19 2.14
C VAL A 72 11.22 -0.13 2.87
N VAL A 73 10.67 0.47 3.93
CA VAL A 73 11.34 1.57 4.63
C VAL A 73 12.53 1.06 5.45
N ALA A 74 12.37 0.03 6.28
CA ALA A 74 13.45 -0.48 7.12
C ALA A 74 14.68 -0.95 6.31
N PRO A 75 14.56 -1.72 5.21
CA PRO A 75 15.72 -2.03 4.37
C PRO A 75 16.38 -0.80 3.73
N TYR A 76 15.61 0.24 3.42
CA TYR A 76 16.15 1.50 2.94
C TYR A 76 16.91 2.26 4.05
N GLU A 77 16.39 2.26 5.27
CA GLU A 77 17.07 2.82 6.46
C GLU A 77 18.38 2.07 6.73
N ASP A 78 18.41 0.74 6.64
CA ASP A 78 19.64 -0.07 6.77
C ASP A 78 20.72 0.33 5.75
N ILE A 79 20.31 0.71 4.52
CA ILE A 79 21.22 1.24 3.51
C ILE A 79 21.73 2.63 3.95
N LYS A 80 20.84 3.51 4.40
CA LYS A 80 21.20 4.86 4.83
C LYS A 80 22.08 4.90 6.07
N ILE A 81 21.93 3.95 6.99
CA ILE A 81 22.82 3.78 8.14
C ILE A 81 24.25 3.48 7.69
N LYS A 82 24.42 2.64 6.66
CA LYS A 82 25.75 2.33 6.09
C LYS A 82 26.37 3.52 5.36
N GLU A 83 25.55 4.34 4.70
CA GLU A 83 25.99 5.49 3.91
C GLU A 83 26.32 6.72 4.78
N ASN A 84 25.49 7.00 5.78
CA ASN A 84 25.50 8.27 6.52
C ASN A 84 25.86 8.11 8.00
N GLY A 85 26.04 6.88 8.48
CA GLY A 85 26.10 6.57 9.91
C GLY A 85 24.71 6.35 10.50
N ASP A 86 24.68 5.67 11.64
CA ASP A 86 23.48 5.59 12.47
C ASP A 86 23.27 6.90 13.23
N VAL A 87 22.06 7.12 13.75
CA VAL A 87 21.70 8.30 14.56
C VAL A 87 22.56 8.40 15.82
#